data_AF-A0A9D9PSY7-F1
#
_entry.id   AF-A0A9D9PSY7-F1
#
_cell.length_a   1.000
_cell.length_b   1.000
_cell.length_c   1.000
_cell.angle_alpha   90.00
_cell.angle_beta   90.00
_cell.angle_gamma   90.00
#
_symmetry.space_group_name_H-M   'P 1'
#
loop_
_entity.id
_entity.type
_entity.pdbx_description
1 polymer ?
#
loop_
_entity_poly.entity_id
_entity_poly.type
_entity_poly.pdbx_seq_one_letter_code
_entity_poly.pdbx_strand_id
1 'polypeptide(L)'
;MRAGGTRQADHDGDSLGGVAWRVLSDAAQDGPRNMALDEAIARAVEAGQVAPTVRFYAWDTPTVSLGYLQTARGAIERGACDRLGV
;
A
#
# COMPACT_ATOMS: atom_id res chain seq x y z
N MET A 1 -33.92 5.33 3.25
CA MET A 1 -33.21 4.53 2.23
C MET A 1 -31.75 4.44 2.67
N ARG A 2 -31.28 3.26 3.10
CA ARG A 2 -29.89 3.05 3.55
C ARG A 2 -29.07 2.57 2.35
N ALA A 3 -28.11 3.38 1.90
CA ALA A 3 -27.18 2.99 0.84
C ALA A 3 -26.21 1.92 1.37
N GLY A 4 -26.00 0.89 0.55
CA GLY A 4 -25.28 -0.33 0.90
C GLY A 4 -23.82 -0.09 1.27
N GLY A 5 -23.44 -0.59 2.44
CA GLY A 5 -22.05 -0.78 2.80
C GLY A 5 -21.48 -1.95 1.99
N THR A 6 -20.45 -1.68 1.19
CA THR A 6 -19.54 -2.69 0.68
C THR A 6 -18.82 -3.32 1.88
N ARG A 7 -19.34 -4.45 2.37
CA ARG A 7 -18.62 -5.33 3.28
C ARG A 7 -17.53 -6.01 2.46
N GLN A 8 -16.31 -5.50 2.57
CA GLN A 8 -15.12 -6.30 2.28
C GLN A 8 -15.21 -7.53 3.19
N ALA A 9 -15.21 -8.72 2.61
CA ALA A 9 -15.24 -9.95 3.37
C ALA A 9 -13.88 -10.11 4.08
N ASP A 10 -13.85 -9.76 5.36
CA ASP A 10 -12.80 -10.19 6.26
C ASP A 10 -12.89 -11.72 6.35
N HIS A 11 -11.99 -12.41 5.65
CA HIS A 11 -11.87 -13.86 5.76
C HIS A 11 -11.19 -14.17 7.10
N ASP A 12 -11.99 -14.51 8.10
CA ASP A 12 -11.54 -15.09 9.37
C ASP A 12 -10.92 -16.47 9.13
N GLY A 13 -9.61 -16.47 8.84
CA GLY A 13 -8.81 -17.65 8.60
C GLY A 13 -8.32 -18.31 9.88
N ASP A 14 -8.99 -19.42 10.21
CA ASP A 14 -8.47 -20.68 10.77
C ASP A 14 -8.27 -20.84 12.30
N SER A 15 -8.88 -21.92 12.82
CA SER A 15 -8.93 -22.35 14.22
C SER A 15 -7.74 -23.23 14.63
N LEU A 16 -6.58 -23.01 14.00
CA LEU A 16 -5.34 -23.76 14.24
C LEU A 16 -4.19 -22.84 14.68
N GLY A 17 -4.41 -21.96 15.67
CA GLY A 17 -3.33 -21.20 16.33
C GLY A 17 -2.42 -20.34 15.43
N GLY A 18 -2.76 -20.19 14.16
CA GLY A 18 -2.05 -19.39 13.17
C GLY A 18 -2.56 -17.96 13.16
N VAL A 19 -1.68 -17.01 12.80
CA VAL A 19 -2.08 -15.60 12.68
C VAL A 19 -2.90 -15.45 11.39
N ALA A 20 -4.15 -15.02 11.51
CA ALA A 20 -4.97 -14.66 10.35
C ALA A 20 -4.34 -13.50 9.59
N TRP A 21 -4.19 -13.62 8.26
CA TRP A 21 -3.62 -12.58 7.41
C TRP A 21 -4.72 -11.80 6.70
N ARG A 22 -4.54 -10.48 6.62
CA ARG A 22 -5.42 -9.61 5.82
C ARG A 22 -4.87 -9.49 4.40
N VAL A 23 -5.71 -9.70 3.40
CA VAL A 23 -5.35 -9.50 1.99
C VAL A 23 -6.16 -8.34 1.42
N LEU A 24 -5.47 -7.31 0.92
CA LEU A 24 -6.06 -6.12 0.32
C LEU A 24 -5.75 -6.06 -1.17
N SER A 25 -6.72 -5.60 -1.96
CA SER A 25 -6.56 -5.34 -3.39
C SER A 25 -7.16 -3.98 -3.71
N ASP A 26 -6.28 -3.02 -4.01
CA ASP A 26 -6.65 -1.63 -4.25
C ASP A 26 -6.72 -1.32 -5.75
N ALA A 27 -7.50 -0.30 -6.09
CA ALA A 27 -7.40 0.34 -7.39
C ALA A 27 -6.06 1.09 -7.53
N ALA A 28 -5.67 1.36 -8.77
CA ALA A 28 -4.50 2.21 -9.07
C ALA A 28 -4.66 3.60 -8.44
N GLN A 29 -3.59 4.11 -7.84
CA GLN A 29 -3.53 5.37 -7.11
C GLN A 29 -2.18 6.06 -7.35
N ASP A 30 -2.10 7.36 -7.04
CA ASP A 30 -0.87 8.11 -7.18
C ASP A 30 0.26 7.64 -6.22
N GLY A 31 1.47 8.07 -6.56
CA GLY A 31 2.69 7.82 -5.81
C GLY A 31 2.57 8.05 -4.30
N PRO A 32 2.33 9.31 -3.88
CA PRO A 32 2.24 9.68 -2.47
C PRO A 32 1.18 8.89 -1.70
N ARG A 33 0.00 8.64 -2.30
CA ARG A 33 -1.10 7.96 -1.62
C ARG A 33 -0.80 6.49 -1.36
N ASN A 34 -0.22 5.78 -2.32
CA ASN A 34 0.20 4.39 -2.13
C ASN A 34 1.25 4.27 -1.02
N MET A 35 2.24 5.17 -0.97
CA MET A 35 3.26 5.17 0.09
C MET A 35 2.67 5.51 1.46
N ALA A 36 1.75 6.47 1.53
CA ALA A 36 1.06 6.81 2.77
C ALA A 36 0.22 5.64 3.32
N LEU A 37 -0.43 4.87 2.43
CA LEU A 37 -1.19 3.68 2.82
C LEU A 37 -0.27 2.56 3.33
N ASP A 38 0.85 2.30 2.65
CA ASP A 38 1.82 1.31 3.09
C ASP A 38 2.40 1.65 4.47
N GLU A 39 2.73 2.93 4.70
CA GLU A 39 3.22 3.40 6.00
C GLU A 39 2.14 3.27 7.10
N ALA A 40 0.91 3.68 6.81
CA ALA A 40 -0.20 3.56 7.76
C ALA A 40 -0.48 2.10 8.14
N ILE A 41 -0.45 1.19 7.17
CA ILE A 41 -0.61 -0.25 7.40
C ILE A 41 0.56 -0.78 8.23
N ALA A 42 1.81 -0.44 7.89
CA ALA A 42 2.98 -0.89 8.62
C ALA A 42 2.92 -0.46 10.10
N ARG A 43 2.58 0.80 10.37
CA ARG A 43 2.40 1.33 11.73
C ARG A 43 1.26 0.64 12.48
N ALA A 44 0.14 0.37 11.80
CA ALA A 44 -1.00 -0.31 12.42
C ALA A 44 -0.69 -1.79 12.76
N VAL A 45 0.09 -2.48 11.91
CA VAL A 45 0.58 -3.85 12.19
C VAL A 45 1.56 -3.84 13.36
N GLU A 46 2.52 -2.91 13.37
CA GLU A 46 3.47 -2.74 14.48
C GLU A 46 2.76 -2.47 15.81
N ALA A 47 1.69 -1.66 15.79
CA ALA A 47 0.87 -1.37 16.96
C ALA A 47 -0.13 -2.49 17.33
N GLY A 48 -0.17 -3.60 16.59
CA GLY A 48 -1.11 -4.70 16.82
C GLY A 48 -2.59 -4.35 16.58
N GLN A 49 -2.86 -3.25 15.87
CA GLN A 49 -4.22 -2.76 15.61
C GLN A 49 -4.91 -3.51 14.46
N VAL A 50 -4.12 -4.13 13.59
CA VAL A 50 -4.59 -4.93 12.45
C VAL A 50 -3.73 -6.18 12.31
N ALA A 51 -4.28 -7.20 11.68
CA ALA A 51 -3.56 -8.41 11.29
C ALA A 51 -2.39 -8.12 10.32
N PRO A 52 -1.35 -8.96 10.28
CA PRO A 52 -0.34 -8.95 9.22
C PRO A 52 -1.02 -8.87 7.84
N THR A 53 -0.57 -7.93 7.01
CA THR A 53 -1.29 -7.53 5.80
C THR A 53 -0.45 -7.78 4.56
N VAL A 54 -1.04 -8.42 3.54
CA VAL A 54 -0.54 -8.44 2.17
C VAL A 54 -1.43 -7.51 1.34
N ARG A 55 -0.81 -6.59 0.61
CA ARG A 55 -1.51 -5.59 -0.22
C ARG A 55 -1.05 -5.66 -1.66
N PHE A 56 -2.00 -5.73 -2.58
CA PHE A 56 -1.78 -5.54 -4.01
C PHE A 56 -2.24 -4.15 -4.41
N TYR A 57 -1.38 -3.39 -5.07
CA TYR A 57 -1.65 -2.03 -5.53
C TYR A 57 -0.99 -1.77 -6.89
N ALA A 58 -1.42 -0.69 -7.54
CA ALA A 58 -0.85 -0.22 -8.79
C ALA A 58 -0.72 1.31 -8.77
N TRP A 59 0.10 1.83 -9.68
CA TRP A 59 0.25 3.27 -9.90
C TRP A 59 -0.68 3.71 -11.03
N ASP A 60 -1.38 4.84 -10.86
CA ASP A 60 -2.20 5.45 -11.92
C ASP A 60 -1.37 6.31 -12.89
N THR A 61 -0.23 6.84 -12.42
CA THR A 61 0.80 7.50 -13.22
C THR A 61 2.14 6.77 -13.11
N PRO A 62 3.03 6.87 -14.12
CA PRO A 62 4.44 6.48 -13.95
C PRO A 62 4.98 7.06 -12.65
N THR A 63 5.59 6.23 -11.82
CA THR A 63 6.01 6.62 -10.46
C THR A 63 7.35 5.99 -10.13
N VAL A 64 8.25 6.76 -9.51
CA VAL A 64 9.48 6.23 -8.90
C VAL A 64 9.38 6.37 -7.39
N SER A 65 9.37 5.23 -6.69
CA SER A 65 9.52 5.17 -5.23
C SER A 65 10.98 4.88 -4.88
N LEU A 66 11.51 5.54 -3.86
CA LEU A 66 12.82 5.26 -3.31
C LEU A 66 12.70 4.43 -2.05
N GLY A 67 13.49 3.36 -1.97
CA GLY A 67 13.65 2.61 -0.73
C GLY A 67 14.29 3.48 0.36
N TYR A 68 14.06 3.11 1.62
CA TYR A 68 14.51 3.89 2.79
C TYR A 68 16.00 4.27 2.77
N LEU A 69 16.86 3.37 2.28
CA LEU A 69 18.31 3.59 2.20
C LEU A 69 18.77 4.23 0.87
N GLN A 70 17.85 4.51 -0.06
CA GLN A 70 18.16 5.14 -1.34
C GLN A 70 17.98 6.64 -1.24
N THR A 71 19.07 7.38 -1.49
CA THR A 71 19.01 8.84 -1.54
C THR A 71 18.60 9.32 -2.93
N ALA A 72 17.77 10.36 -3.01
CA ALA A 72 17.33 10.91 -4.29
C ALA A 72 18.45 11.60 -5.10
N ARG A 73 19.62 11.84 -4.50
CA ARG A 73 20.78 12.43 -5.15
C ARG A 73 21.62 11.32 -5.78
N GLY A 74 21.69 11.29 -7.11
CA GLY A 74 22.46 10.28 -7.85
C GLY A 74 21.70 8.99 -8.16
N ALA A 75 20.60 8.69 -7.46
CA ALA A 75 19.73 7.55 -7.79
C ALA A 75 18.65 7.89 -8.83
N ILE A 76 18.29 9.18 -8.97
CA ILE A 76 17.24 9.64 -9.89
C ILE A 76 17.79 10.73 -10.81
N GLU A 77 17.57 10.56 -12.12
CA GLU A 77 17.73 11.60 -13.13
C GLU A 77 16.42 12.40 -13.20
N ARG A 78 16.36 13.51 -12.46
CA ARG A 78 15.13 14.33 -12.35
C ARG A 78 14.63 14.85 -13.69
N GLY A 79 15.54 15.26 -14.59
CA GLY A 79 15.11 15.77 -15.89
C GLY A 79 14.41 14.71 -16.73
N ALA A 80 14.81 13.44 -16.63
CA ALA A 80 14.15 12.33 -17.29
C ALA A 80 12.78 12.05 -16.69
N CYS A 81 12.66 12.09 -15.37
CA CYS A 81 11.36 11.99 -14.70
C CYS A 81 10.40 13.06 -15.20
N ASP A 82 10.84 14.33 -15.21
CA ASP A 82 10.02 15.45 -15.69
C ASP A 82 9.57 15.26 -17.15
N ARG A 83 10.49 14.82 -18.03
CA ARG A 83 10.18 14.58 -19.46
C ARG A 83 9.22 13.40 -19.68
N LEU A 84 9.23 12.41 -18.79
CA LEU A 84 8.41 11.20 -18.88
C LEU A 84 7.10 11.31 -18.09
N GLY A 85 6.87 12.41 -17.37
CA GLY A 85 5.68 12.61 -16.55
C GLY A 85 5.63 11.67 -15.33
N VAL A 86 6.79 11.43 -14.72
CA VAL A 86 6.96 10.64 -13.48
C VAL A 86 6.86 11.54 -12.26
#